data_AF-A0A5B1B8P2-F1
#
_entry.id   AF-A0A5B1B8P2-F1
#
_cell.length_a   1.000
_cell.length_b   1.000
_cell.length_c   1.000
_cell.angle_alpha   90.00
_cell.angle_beta   90.00
_cell.angle_gamma   90.00
#
_symmetry.space_group_name_H-M   'P 1'
#
loop_
_entity.id
_entity.type
_entity.pdbx_description
1 polymer ?
#
loop_
_entity_poly.entity_id
_entity_poly.type
_entity_poly.pdbx_seq_one_letter_code
_entity_poly.pdbx_strand_id
1 'polypeptide(L)'
;MRNRSYEYDVALSFAGENRAYVEEVANSLQLKGINVFYDLFEEANLWGKNLYEYLSEIYQNKAQYTVLFISGFYNKKLWTNHERVSMQARAFQESREYILPARFDDTEIPGVLRTIGYINLQYKTPEELAILIEKKLSKDQTFLKNRWSKLSTMINPKPFIFTIKVLDEKGALVRHAKVVLVANNSTYLEGFSDEKGLVHFVMRTRKLYSVLIAHSEYPAVLFHNINPKEDIEVVIKKIPDSGSVVINKFGQIPGILGKIEPVMTPAKKLELNADNIAIEGGKDQPYTFELNTPIALEDNEGKIRYLTFRYFKGRIALIDFCKNISL
;
A
#
# COMPACT_ATOMS: atom_id res chain seq x y z
N MET A 1 8.25 28.24 -29.84
CA MET A 1 7.98 26.78 -29.82
C MET A 1 7.01 26.51 -28.69
N ARG A 2 5.92 25.76 -28.95
CA ARG A 2 4.76 25.62 -28.05
C ARG A 2 5.20 25.04 -26.70
N ASN A 3 4.88 25.75 -25.63
CA ASN A 3 5.10 25.36 -24.24
C ASN A 3 4.14 24.21 -23.89
N ARG A 4 4.42 22.98 -24.34
CA ARG A 4 3.61 21.81 -23.98
C ARG A 4 4.00 21.37 -22.57
N SER A 5 3.11 21.60 -21.61
CA SER A 5 3.16 20.94 -20.31
C SER A 5 2.65 19.52 -20.51
N TYR A 6 3.52 18.52 -20.44
CA TYR A 6 3.10 17.12 -20.43
C TYR A 6 2.43 16.81 -19.09
N GLU A 7 1.36 16.02 -19.13
CA GLU A 7 0.63 15.52 -17.97
C GLU A 7 1.34 14.32 -17.33
N TYR A 8 2.08 13.56 -18.15
CA TYR A 8 2.83 12.38 -17.74
C TYR A 8 4.30 12.49 -18.14
N ASP A 9 5.20 12.01 -17.28
CA ASP A 9 6.62 11.87 -17.59
C ASP A 9 6.83 10.71 -18.57
N VAL A 10 6.06 9.63 -18.37
CA VAL A 10 6.10 8.46 -19.24
C VAL A 10 4.71 7.83 -19.40
N ALA A 11 4.37 7.39 -20.60
CA ALA A 11 3.20 6.58 -20.86
C ALA A 11 3.61 5.16 -21.27
N LEU A 12 2.89 4.16 -20.78
CA LEU A 12 3.17 2.75 -21.06
C LEU A 12 2.16 2.23 -22.09
N SER A 13 2.63 1.98 -23.32
CA SER A 13 1.80 1.41 -24.38
C SER A 13 2.10 -0.06 -24.57
N PHE A 14 1.13 -0.93 -24.28
CA PHE A 14 1.30 -2.38 -24.26
C PHE A 14 0.04 -3.14 -24.67
N ALA A 15 0.18 -4.43 -24.97
CA ALA A 15 -0.94 -5.35 -25.18
C ALA A 15 -1.33 -5.98 -23.84
N GLY A 16 -2.62 -6.19 -23.59
CA GLY A 16 -3.09 -6.75 -22.32
C GLY A 16 -2.43 -8.08 -21.90
N GLU A 17 -1.92 -8.87 -22.85
CA GLU A 17 -1.16 -10.11 -22.60
C GLU A 17 0.17 -9.86 -21.87
N ASN A 18 0.75 -8.67 -22.03
CA ASN A 18 1.99 -8.26 -21.38
C ASN A 18 1.74 -7.53 -20.04
N ARG A 19 0.49 -7.49 -19.56
CA ARG A 19 0.07 -6.67 -18.41
C ARG A 19 0.88 -6.94 -17.15
N ALA A 20 1.11 -8.19 -16.77
CA ALA A 20 1.81 -8.53 -15.53
C ALA A 20 3.19 -7.84 -15.44
N TYR A 21 3.96 -7.91 -16.52
CA TYR A 21 5.27 -7.25 -16.60
C TYR A 21 5.15 -5.72 -16.55
N VAL A 22 4.21 -5.16 -17.32
CA VAL A 22 4.06 -3.70 -17.44
C VAL A 22 3.52 -3.07 -16.16
N GLU A 23 2.66 -3.77 -15.42
CA GLU A 23 2.15 -3.34 -14.12
C GLU A 23 3.28 -3.21 -13.10
N GLU A 24 4.20 -4.18 -13.05
CA GLU A 24 5.39 -4.11 -12.18
C GLU A 24 6.30 -2.93 -12.55
N VAL A 25 6.48 -2.66 -13.85
CA VAL A 25 7.22 -1.47 -14.32
C VAL A 25 6.50 -0.19 -13.87
N ALA A 26 5.19 -0.11 -14.07
CA ALA A 26 4.38 1.05 -13.72
C ALA A 26 4.45 1.36 -12.21
N ASN A 27 4.33 0.32 -11.38
CA ASN A 27 4.43 0.42 -9.93
C ASN A 27 5.83 0.84 -9.50
N SER A 28 6.89 0.27 -10.08
CA SER A 28 8.28 0.66 -9.78
C SER A 28 8.54 2.13 -10.14
N LEU A 29 8.07 2.59 -11.29
CA LEU A 29 8.18 3.98 -11.72
C LEU A 29 7.40 4.94 -10.81
N GLN A 30 6.17 4.58 -10.40
CA GLN A 30 5.42 5.37 -9.41
C GLN A 30 6.14 5.46 -8.07
N LEU A 31 6.74 4.37 -7.59
CA LEU A 31 7.53 4.36 -6.35
C LEU A 31 8.75 5.30 -6.42
N LYS A 32 9.28 5.53 -7.63
CA LYS A 32 10.36 6.49 -7.91
C LYS A 32 9.86 7.93 -8.13
N GLY A 33 8.56 8.17 -8.01
CA GLY A 33 7.95 9.50 -8.16
C GLY A 33 7.81 9.98 -9.61
N ILE A 34 7.84 9.07 -10.58
CA ILE A 34 7.65 9.36 -12.00
C ILE A 34 6.13 9.33 -12.28
N ASN A 35 5.61 10.34 -12.98
CA ASN A 35 4.21 10.37 -13.38
C ASN A 35 4.00 9.44 -14.58
N VAL A 36 3.37 8.29 -14.33
CA VAL A 36 3.17 7.24 -15.32
C VAL A 36 1.72 7.18 -15.76
N PHE A 37 1.47 7.25 -17.07
CA PHE A 37 0.19 6.85 -17.62
C PHE A 37 0.14 5.33 -17.80
N TYR A 38 -0.82 4.70 -17.12
CA TYR A 38 -1.13 3.26 -17.18
C TYR A 38 -2.64 3.06 -17.05
N ASP A 39 -3.22 2.18 -17.87
CA ASP A 39 -4.66 2.06 -18.07
C ASP A 39 -5.46 1.79 -16.78
N LEU A 40 -4.98 0.94 -15.88
CA LEU A 40 -5.66 0.64 -14.61
C LEU A 40 -5.60 1.79 -13.59
N PHE A 41 -4.64 2.72 -13.70
CA PHE A 41 -4.61 3.89 -12.82
C PHE A 41 -5.70 4.91 -13.19
N GLU A 42 -6.25 4.79 -14.40
CA GLU A 42 -7.14 5.76 -15.04
C GLU A 42 -8.52 5.16 -15.38
N GLU A 43 -8.91 4.05 -14.75
CA GLU A 43 -10.12 3.27 -15.07
C GLU A 43 -11.40 4.14 -15.08
N ALA A 44 -11.56 5.02 -14.09
CA ALA A 44 -12.67 5.98 -14.02
C ALA A 44 -12.64 7.03 -15.15
N ASN A 45 -11.45 7.41 -15.60
CA ASN A 45 -11.25 8.39 -16.67
C ASN A 45 -11.38 7.78 -18.07
N LEU A 46 -11.23 6.47 -18.20
CA LEU A 46 -11.38 5.71 -19.45
C LEU A 46 -12.83 5.28 -19.71
N TRP A 47 -13.67 5.23 -18.68
CA TRP A 47 -15.06 4.80 -18.80
C TRP A 47 -15.87 5.73 -19.72
N GLY A 48 -16.41 5.19 -20.82
CA GLY A 48 -17.27 5.91 -21.77
C GLY A 48 -16.52 6.70 -22.85
N LYS A 49 -15.18 6.72 -22.84
CA LYS A 49 -14.39 7.39 -23.87
C LYS A 49 -14.10 6.48 -25.07
N ASN A 50 -13.90 7.09 -26.24
CA ASN A 50 -13.25 6.41 -27.35
C ASN A 50 -11.79 6.16 -26.97
N LEU A 51 -11.51 4.95 -26.48
CA LEU A 51 -10.20 4.55 -25.95
C LEU A 51 -9.07 4.84 -26.94
N TYR A 52 -9.31 4.67 -28.23
CA TYR A 52 -8.28 4.84 -29.25
C TYR A 52 -7.84 6.29 -29.41
N GLU A 53 -8.79 7.21 -29.51
CA GLU A 53 -8.50 8.64 -29.63
C GLU A 53 -7.85 9.18 -28.34
N TYR A 54 -8.34 8.74 -27.19
CA TYR A 54 -7.82 9.17 -25.89
C TYR A 54 -6.37 8.69 -25.66
N LEU A 55 -6.08 7.41 -25.93
CA LEU A 55 -4.73 6.87 -25.82
C LEU A 55 -3.77 7.53 -26.82
N SER A 56 -4.22 7.78 -28.05
CA SER A 56 -3.43 8.49 -29.05
C SER A 56 -3.10 9.91 -28.62
N GLU A 57 -4.06 10.62 -28.01
CA GLU A 57 -3.83 11.96 -27.47
C GLU A 57 -2.77 11.94 -26.37
N ILE A 58 -2.81 10.94 -25.49
CA ILE A 58 -1.85 10.81 -24.40
C ILE A 58 -0.45 10.56 -24.94
N TYR A 59 -0.28 9.53 -25.78
CA TYR A 59 1.02 9.13 -26.29
C TYR A 59 1.70 10.20 -27.15
N GLN A 60 0.92 11.02 -27.87
CA GLN A 60 1.47 12.06 -28.74
C GLN A 60 1.66 13.41 -28.04
N ASN A 61 0.75 13.78 -27.14
CA ASN A 61 0.63 15.16 -26.70
C ASN A 61 0.68 15.34 -25.17
N LYS A 62 0.36 14.31 -24.38
CA LYS A 62 0.29 14.43 -22.91
C LYS A 62 1.42 13.72 -22.17
N ALA A 63 2.18 12.84 -22.80
CA ALA A 63 3.35 12.19 -22.20
C ALA A 63 4.67 12.72 -22.78
N GLN A 64 5.68 12.98 -21.93
CA GLN A 64 7.02 13.37 -22.37
C GLN A 64 7.70 12.24 -23.13
N TYR A 65 7.60 11.02 -22.60
CA TYR A 65 8.04 9.80 -23.26
C TYR A 65 6.90 8.77 -23.35
N THR A 66 6.87 7.97 -24.41
CA THR A 66 6.01 6.79 -24.49
C THR A 66 6.90 5.56 -24.62
N VAL A 67 6.85 4.67 -23.61
CA VAL A 67 7.49 3.36 -23.69
C VAL A 67 6.58 2.42 -24.45
N LEU A 68 7.08 1.96 -25.59
CA LEU A 68 6.35 1.08 -26.49
C LEU A 68 6.76 -0.36 -26.21
N PHE A 69 5.90 -1.13 -25.56
CA PHE A 69 6.12 -2.54 -25.28
C PHE A 69 5.75 -3.39 -26.49
N ILE A 70 6.75 -3.65 -27.33
CA ILE A 70 6.61 -4.35 -28.60
C ILE A 70 6.55 -5.86 -28.36
N SER A 71 5.49 -6.48 -28.85
CA SER A 71 5.29 -7.92 -28.89
C SER A 71 4.44 -8.33 -30.09
N GLY A 72 4.41 -9.63 -30.42
CA GLY A 72 3.49 -10.18 -31.42
C GLY A 72 2.02 -9.89 -31.09
N PHE A 73 1.66 -9.86 -29.80
CA PHE A 73 0.33 -9.50 -29.33
C PHE A 73 0.01 -8.02 -29.57
N TYR A 74 0.99 -7.15 -29.34
CA TYR A 74 0.90 -5.72 -29.59
C TYR A 74 0.61 -5.44 -31.06
N ASN A 75 1.33 -6.08 -31.97
CA ASN A 75 1.10 -5.93 -33.41
C ASN A 75 -0.31 -6.39 -33.81
N LYS A 76 -0.73 -7.59 -33.36
CA LYS A 76 -2.06 -8.15 -33.71
C LYS A 76 -3.23 -7.28 -33.22
N LYS A 77 -3.16 -6.75 -32.00
CA LYS A 77 -4.28 -5.98 -31.42
C LYS A 77 -4.39 -4.57 -31.98
N LEU A 78 -3.27 -3.90 -32.22
CA LEU A 78 -3.28 -2.51 -32.65
C LEU A 78 -3.34 -2.34 -34.18
N TRP A 79 -2.90 -3.34 -34.96
CA TRP A 79 -2.65 -3.19 -36.40
C TRP A 79 -3.58 -4.00 -37.31
N THR A 80 -4.76 -4.40 -36.82
CA THR A 80 -5.74 -5.21 -37.59
C THR A 80 -6.55 -4.45 -38.64
N ASN A 81 -6.46 -3.11 -38.71
CA ASN A 81 -7.27 -2.30 -39.64
C ASN A 81 -6.39 -1.35 -40.48
N HIS A 82 -6.31 -1.59 -41.80
CA HIS A 82 -5.36 -0.94 -42.72
C HIS A 82 -5.41 0.60 -42.76
N GLU A 83 -6.58 1.23 -42.56
CA GLU A 83 -6.67 2.70 -42.50
C GLU A 83 -6.03 3.28 -41.23
N ARG A 84 -6.15 2.55 -40.11
CA ARG A 84 -5.61 2.94 -38.79
C ARG A 84 -4.10 2.77 -38.72
N VAL A 85 -3.56 1.77 -39.43
CA VAL A 85 -2.12 1.50 -39.59
C VAL A 85 -1.37 2.73 -40.11
N SER A 86 -1.90 3.37 -41.16
CA SER A 86 -1.21 4.49 -41.82
C SER A 86 -1.14 5.75 -40.95
N MET A 87 -2.20 6.06 -40.20
CA MET A 87 -2.20 7.22 -39.30
C MET A 87 -1.26 7.04 -38.10
N GLN A 88 -1.24 5.85 -37.49
CA GLN A 88 -0.35 5.57 -36.35
C GLN A 88 1.11 5.45 -36.76
N ALA A 89 1.41 4.79 -37.87
CA ALA A 89 2.77 4.71 -38.39
C ALA A 89 3.35 6.11 -38.65
N ARG A 90 2.52 7.03 -39.17
CA ARG A 90 2.91 8.42 -39.39
C ARG A 90 3.15 9.17 -38.08
N ALA A 91 2.27 9.02 -37.09
CA ALA A 91 2.46 9.60 -35.76
C ALA A 91 3.81 9.14 -35.16
N PHE A 92 4.09 7.83 -35.15
CA PHE A 92 5.35 7.32 -34.60
C PHE A 92 6.60 7.79 -35.37
N GLN A 93 6.49 8.00 -36.69
CA GLN A 93 7.58 8.54 -37.51
C GLN A 93 7.87 10.02 -37.28
N GLU A 94 6.84 10.82 -36.97
CA GLU A 94 6.95 12.24 -36.61
C GLU A 94 7.45 12.41 -35.15
N SER A 95 7.47 11.31 -34.39
CA SER A 95 7.66 11.27 -32.94
C SER A 95 8.99 10.72 -32.41
N ARG A 96 10.04 10.78 -33.23
CA ARG A 96 11.25 9.94 -33.06
C ARG A 96 12.00 10.08 -31.74
N GLU A 97 12.03 11.25 -31.11
CA GLU A 97 12.82 11.45 -29.89
C GLU A 97 12.11 11.01 -28.60
N TYR A 98 10.77 10.86 -28.63
CA TYR A 98 9.96 10.63 -27.42
C TYR A 98 9.38 9.22 -27.31
N ILE A 99 9.63 8.34 -28.28
CA ILE A 99 9.25 6.93 -28.19
C ILE A 99 10.44 6.12 -27.71
N LEU A 100 10.22 5.27 -26.70
CA LEU A 100 11.22 4.38 -26.13
C LEU A 100 10.81 2.91 -26.40
N PRO A 101 11.34 2.29 -27.48
CA PRO A 101 10.99 0.91 -27.79
C PRO A 101 11.55 -0.07 -26.75
N ALA A 102 10.66 -0.91 -26.21
CA ALA A 102 10.99 -1.99 -25.28
C ALA A 102 10.42 -3.29 -25.85
N ARG A 103 11.27 -4.24 -26.25
CA ARG A 103 10.89 -5.40 -27.07
C ARG A 103 10.86 -6.69 -26.25
N PHE A 104 9.71 -7.36 -26.24
CA PHE A 104 9.58 -8.73 -25.75
C PHE A 104 10.05 -9.76 -26.79
N ASP A 105 9.89 -9.43 -28.07
CA ASP A 105 10.28 -10.27 -29.21
C ASP A 105 10.75 -9.41 -30.40
N ASP A 106 11.10 -10.06 -31.51
CA ASP A 106 11.60 -9.40 -32.70
C ASP A 106 10.47 -8.83 -33.60
N THR A 107 9.23 -8.74 -33.11
CA THR A 107 8.07 -8.30 -33.91
C THR A 107 8.25 -6.91 -34.50
N GLU A 108 8.07 -6.78 -35.80
CA GLU A 108 8.14 -5.49 -36.48
C GLU A 108 6.87 -4.67 -36.28
N ILE A 109 7.03 -3.39 -35.97
CA ILE A 109 5.93 -2.44 -35.83
C ILE A 109 6.06 -1.38 -36.93
N PRO A 110 5.07 -1.23 -37.82
CA PRO A 110 5.10 -0.18 -38.84
C PRO A 110 5.25 1.20 -38.19
N GLY A 111 6.15 2.02 -38.72
CA GLY A 111 6.45 3.36 -38.18
C GLY A 111 7.56 3.41 -37.11
N VAL A 112 8.00 2.27 -36.56
CA VAL A 112 9.19 2.18 -35.70
C VAL A 112 10.33 1.60 -36.51
N LEU A 113 11.29 2.44 -36.93
CA LEU A 113 12.43 2.00 -37.74
C LEU A 113 13.35 1.08 -36.92
N ARG A 114 13.90 0.03 -37.57
CA ARG A 114 14.89 -0.89 -36.96
C ARG A 114 16.16 -0.19 -36.46
N THR A 115 16.44 1.00 -36.97
CA THR A 115 17.61 1.82 -36.59
C THR A 115 17.43 2.58 -35.28
N ILE A 116 16.23 2.56 -34.68
CA ILE A 116 15.96 3.19 -33.38
C ILE A 116 16.46 2.26 -32.27
N GLY A 117 17.27 2.80 -31.35
CA GLY A 117 17.76 2.07 -30.18
C GLY A 117 16.61 1.57 -29.32
N TYR A 118 16.64 0.28 -28.94
CA TYR A 118 15.61 -0.37 -28.16
C TYR A 118 16.18 -1.08 -26.94
N ILE A 119 15.32 -1.35 -25.96
CA ILE A 119 15.63 -2.20 -24.83
C ILE A 119 15.05 -3.60 -25.06
N ASN A 120 15.91 -4.62 -25.08
CA ASN A 120 15.47 -6.02 -25.08
C ASN A 120 15.01 -6.42 -23.66
N LEU A 121 13.76 -6.89 -23.55
CA LEU A 121 13.09 -7.28 -22.30
C LEU A 121 13.23 -8.77 -21.96
N GLN A 122 13.70 -9.61 -22.89
CA GLN A 122 13.92 -11.04 -22.60
C GLN A 122 14.93 -11.28 -21.47
N TYR A 123 15.81 -10.31 -21.25
CA TYR A 123 16.88 -10.36 -20.25
C TYR A 123 16.81 -9.20 -19.26
N LYS A 124 15.64 -8.59 -19.05
CA LYS A 124 15.46 -7.52 -18.07
C LYS A 124 14.23 -7.72 -17.22
N THR A 125 14.44 -7.56 -15.93
CA THR A 125 13.35 -7.49 -14.95
C THR A 125 12.60 -6.16 -15.08
N PRO A 126 11.35 -6.09 -14.61
CA PRO A 126 10.57 -4.85 -14.55
C PRO A 126 11.30 -3.69 -13.83
N GLU A 127 11.96 -3.98 -12.71
CA GLU A 127 12.70 -2.98 -11.92
C GLU A 127 13.91 -2.43 -12.71
N GLU A 128 14.66 -3.28 -13.41
CA GLU A 128 15.78 -2.84 -14.24
C GLU A 128 15.33 -1.94 -15.37
N LEU A 129 14.18 -2.24 -15.99
CA LEU A 129 13.59 -1.37 -17.01
C LEU A 129 13.17 -0.02 -16.40
N ALA A 130 12.53 -0.03 -15.23
CA ALA A 130 12.13 1.19 -14.54
C ALA A 130 13.34 2.11 -14.22
N ILE A 131 14.46 1.53 -13.78
CA ILE A 131 15.72 2.26 -13.55
C ILE A 131 16.26 2.88 -14.85
N LEU A 132 16.12 2.20 -15.99
CA LEU A 132 16.56 2.74 -17.28
C LEU A 132 15.68 3.92 -17.74
N ILE A 133 14.37 3.81 -17.54
CA ILE A 133 13.41 4.88 -17.83
C ILE A 133 13.70 6.11 -16.95
N GLU A 134 13.93 5.92 -15.65
CA GLU A 134 14.33 6.98 -14.71
C GLU A 134 15.62 7.69 -15.17
N LYS A 135 16.63 6.92 -15.59
CA LYS A 135 17.88 7.49 -16.12
C LYS A 135 17.67 8.28 -17.40
N LYS A 136 16.77 7.82 -18.28
CA LYS A 136 16.43 8.52 -19.53
C LYS A 136 15.76 9.87 -19.21
N LEU A 137 14.83 9.89 -18.26
CA LEU A 137 14.18 11.11 -17.78
C LEU A 137 15.18 12.08 -17.13
N SER A 138 16.11 11.57 -16.31
CA SER A 138 17.08 12.39 -15.57
C SER A 138 18.14 13.04 -16.45
N LYS A 139 18.57 12.38 -17.54
CA LYS A 139 19.56 12.95 -18.48
C LYS A 139 19.05 14.19 -19.20
N ASP A 140 17.74 14.27 -19.45
CA ASP A 140 17.12 15.45 -20.04
C ASP A 140 16.92 16.59 -19.02
N GLN A 141 16.81 16.28 -17.74
CA GLN A 141 16.65 17.28 -16.67
C GLN A 141 17.90 18.17 -16.48
N THR A 142 19.09 17.72 -16.93
CA THR A 142 20.31 18.56 -16.96
C THR A 142 20.18 19.79 -17.87
N PHE A 143 19.28 19.77 -18.87
CA PHE A 143 19.00 20.90 -19.76
C PHE A 143 18.08 21.95 -19.13
N LEU A 144 17.35 21.58 -18.07
CA LEU A 144 16.35 22.43 -17.40
C LEU A 144 16.95 23.34 -16.30
N LYS A 145 18.25 23.22 -15.99
CA LYS A 145 18.91 24.00 -14.93
C LYS A 145 18.99 25.51 -15.19
N ASN A 146 18.75 26.00 -16.42
CA ASN A 146 18.93 27.41 -16.78
C ASN A 146 17.65 28.23 -17.04
N ARG A 147 16.45 27.80 -16.62
CA ARG A 147 15.25 28.64 -16.75
C ARG A 147 14.41 28.68 -15.47
N TRP A 148 14.49 29.86 -14.85
CA TRP A 148 13.66 30.44 -13.80
C TRP A 148 12.40 29.66 -13.39
N SER A 149 12.46 29.18 -12.14
CA SER A 149 11.35 28.94 -11.21
C SER A 149 10.02 28.57 -11.84
N LYS A 150 9.88 27.29 -12.18
CA LYS A 150 8.58 26.64 -12.35
C LYS A 150 8.19 26.05 -11.00
N LEU A 151 7.06 26.48 -10.45
CA LEU A 151 6.44 25.81 -9.31
C LEU A 151 5.91 24.45 -9.80
N SER A 152 6.77 23.44 -9.83
CA SER A 152 6.37 22.06 -10.03
C SER A 152 5.77 21.56 -8.71
N THR A 153 4.45 21.46 -8.65
CA THR A 153 3.79 20.66 -7.62
C THR A 153 4.29 19.23 -7.78
N MET A 154 5.15 18.78 -6.87
CA MET A 154 5.47 17.36 -6.77
C MET A 154 4.16 16.60 -6.57
N ILE A 155 3.82 15.66 -7.46
CA ILE A 155 2.84 14.61 -7.15
C ILE A 155 3.60 13.52 -6.38
N ASN A 156 4.20 13.92 -5.26
CA ASN A 156 4.25 13.01 -4.14
C ASN A 156 2.81 13.00 -3.63
N PRO A 157 2.12 11.86 -3.40
CA PRO A 157 0.84 11.91 -2.71
C PRO A 157 1.10 12.71 -1.44
N LYS A 158 0.56 13.93 -1.37
CA LYS A 158 0.81 14.80 -0.23
C LYS A 158 0.44 13.98 0.99
N PRO A 159 1.34 13.84 1.97
CA PRO A 159 1.01 13.08 3.15
C PRO A 159 -0.30 13.65 3.69
N PHE A 160 -1.33 12.82 3.71
CA PHE A 160 -2.64 13.23 4.19
C PHE A 160 -2.77 12.79 5.63
N ILE A 161 -3.49 13.57 6.43
CA ILE A 161 -3.75 13.23 7.81
C ILE A 161 -5.01 12.37 7.82
N PHE A 162 -4.91 11.23 8.47
CA PHE A 162 -6.06 10.41 8.83
C PHE A 162 -6.23 10.49 10.34
N THR A 163 -7.38 10.98 10.78
CA THR A 163 -7.69 11.19 12.19
C THR A 163 -8.69 10.17 12.68
N ILE A 164 -8.42 9.61 13.85
CA ILE A 164 -9.34 8.75 14.58
C ILE A 164 -9.71 9.48 15.87
N LYS A 165 -11.01 9.71 16.09
CA LYS A 165 -11.55 10.22 17.34
C LYS A 165 -12.13 9.09 18.16
N VAL A 166 -11.73 8.97 19.42
CA VAL A 166 -12.15 7.89 20.32
C VAL A 166 -13.01 8.47 21.45
N LEU A 167 -14.22 7.95 21.57
CA LEU A 167 -15.24 8.35 22.53
C LEU A 167 -15.73 7.13 23.34
N ASP A 168 -16.28 7.36 24.51
CA ASP A 168 -17.07 6.36 25.23
C ASP A 168 -18.56 6.43 24.85
N GLU A 169 -19.36 5.49 25.34
CA GLU A 169 -20.80 5.44 25.02
C GLU A 169 -21.61 6.65 25.50
N LYS A 170 -21.05 7.48 26.38
CA LYS A 170 -21.65 8.74 26.88
C LYS A 170 -21.14 9.95 26.09
N GLY A 171 -20.29 9.75 25.09
CA GLY A 171 -19.68 10.81 24.29
C GLY A 171 -18.47 11.47 24.97
N ALA A 172 -17.97 10.93 26.09
CA ALA A 172 -16.77 11.44 26.73
C ALA A 172 -15.52 11.06 25.93
N LEU A 173 -14.53 11.94 25.92
CA LEU A 173 -13.28 11.75 25.17
C LEU A 173 -12.43 10.68 25.85
N VAL A 174 -12.06 9.63 25.12
CA VAL A 174 -11.17 8.58 25.63
C VAL A 174 -9.72 8.98 25.34
N ARG A 175 -8.97 9.29 26.38
CA ARG A 175 -7.56 9.74 26.31
C ARG A 175 -6.61 8.55 26.43
N HIS A 176 -5.39 8.68 25.91
CA HIS A 176 -4.34 7.65 25.99
C HIS A 176 -4.76 6.27 25.45
N ALA A 177 -5.78 6.19 24.59
CA ALA A 177 -6.11 4.98 23.87
C ALA A 177 -5.03 4.72 22.82
N LYS A 178 -4.41 3.54 22.86
CA LYS A 178 -3.43 3.13 21.86
C LYS A 178 -4.15 2.73 20.60
N VAL A 179 -3.85 3.41 19.49
CA VAL A 179 -4.41 3.11 18.17
C VAL A 179 -3.30 2.62 17.25
N VAL A 180 -3.49 1.46 16.63
CA VAL A 180 -2.53 0.84 15.72
C VAL A 180 -3.20 0.51 14.39
N LEU A 181 -2.59 0.99 13.31
CA LEU A 181 -3.03 0.72 11.94
C LEU A 181 -2.10 -0.33 11.34
N VAL A 182 -2.62 -1.53 11.06
CA VAL A 182 -1.84 -2.65 10.52
C VAL A 182 -2.19 -2.87 9.04
N ALA A 183 -1.22 -2.70 8.15
CA ALA A 183 -1.38 -2.91 6.71
C ALA A 183 -1.33 -4.40 6.33
N ASN A 184 -1.75 -4.72 5.10
CA ASN A 184 -1.76 -6.09 4.61
C ASN A 184 -0.39 -6.78 4.57
N ASN A 185 0.66 -6.02 4.33
CA ASN A 185 2.05 -6.49 4.35
C ASN A 185 2.68 -6.53 5.76
N SER A 186 1.86 -6.39 6.82
CA SER A 186 2.27 -6.41 8.24
C SER A 186 3.11 -5.21 8.70
N THR A 187 3.27 -4.17 7.87
CA THR A 187 3.75 -2.86 8.35
C THR A 187 2.66 -2.16 9.17
N TYR A 188 3.05 -1.33 10.14
CA TYR A 188 2.09 -0.66 11.01
C TYR A 188 2.46 0.79 11.30
N LEU A 189 1.45 1.58 11.67
CA LEU A 189 1.58 2.89 12.30
C LEU A 189 0.91 2.83 13.66
N GLU A 190 1.40 3.57 14.65
CA GLU A 190 0.77 3.62 15.97
C GLU A 190 0.79 5.04 16.56
N GLY A 191 -0.14 5.29 17.46
CA GLY A 191 -0.28 6.55 18.18
C GLY A 191 -1.17 6.38 19.41
N PHE A 192 -1.28 7.43 20.20
CA PHE A 192 -2.15 7.49 21.38
C PHE A 192 -3.11 8.65 21.25
N SER A 193 -4.34 8.48 21.73
CA SER A 193 -5.32 9.57 21.73
C SER A 193 -4.90 10.67 22.69
N ASP A 194 -4.99 11.92 22.23
CA ASP A 194 -4.64 13.11 23.00
C ASP A 194 -5.76 13.51 23.99
N GLU A 195 -5.62 14.69 24.60
CA GLU A 195 -6.61 15.26 25.52
C GLU A 195 -7.99 15.48 24.89
N LYS A 196 -8.06 15.55 23.55
CA LYS A 196 -9.28 15.68 22.75
C LYS A 196 -9.81 14.33 22.25
N GLY A 197 -9.20 13.22 22.65
CA GLY A 197 -9.54 11.89 22.17
C GLY A 197 -9.12 11.64 20.71
N LEU A 198 -8.23 12.45 20.14
CA LEU A 198 -7.83 12.38 18.74
C LEU A 198 -6.48 11.67 18.58
N VAL A 199 -6.36 10.85 17.54
CA VAL A 199 -5.10 10.30 17.03
C VAL A 199 -4.93 10.71 15.59
N HIS A 200 -3.78 11.26 15.25
CA HIS A 200 -3.47 11.70 13.89
C HIS A 200 -2.37 10.83 13.27
N PHE A 201 -2.63 10.31 12.07
CA PHE A 201 -1.69 9.52 11.29
C PHE A 201 -1.31 10.22 10.00
N VAL A 202 -0.01 10.39 9.78
CA VAL A 202 0.52 10.96 8.54
C VAL A 202 0.66 9.84 7.50
N MET A 203 -0.26 9.81 6.55
CA MET A 203 -0.38 8.76 5.55
C MET A 203 0.35 9.11 4.27
N ARG A 204 1.31 8.29 3.87
CA ARG A 204 2.06 8.46 2.61
C ARG A 204 1.52 7.63 1.44
N THR A 205 0.66 6.66 1.73
CA THR A 205 0.10 5.73 0.73
C THR A 205 -1.33 5.38 1.11
N ARG A 206 -2.22 5.26 0.13
CA ARG A 206 -3.60 4.79 0.33
C ARG A 206 -3.62 3.25 0.39
N LYS A 207 -3.37 2.70 1.57
CA LYS A 207 -3.48 1.27 1.87
C LYS A 207 -4.75 1.01 2.67
N LEU A 208 -5.25 -0.23 2.62
CA LEU A 208 -6.23 -0.72 3.56
C LEU A 208 -5.52 -1.14 4.86
N TYR A 209 -6.10 -0.74 5.99
CA TYR A 209 -5.57 -1.04 7.32
C TYR A 209 -6.59 -1.81 8.16
N SER A 210 -6.10 -2.73 8.99
CA SER A 210 -6.82 -3.10 10.21
C SER A 210 -6.58 -2.02 11.26
N VAL A 211 -7.64 -1.47 11.85
CA VAL A 211 -7.57 -0.49 12.93
C VAL A 211 -7.76 -1.22 14.24
N LEU A 212 -6.75 -1.15 15.10
CA LEU A 212 -6.75 -1.73 16.44
C LEU A 212 -6.82 -0.57 17.43
N ILE A 213 -7.74 -0.61 18.39
CA ILE A 213 -7.78 0.35 19.50
C ILE A 213 -7.77 -0.42 20.81
N ALA A 214 -6.87 -0.02 21.70
CA ALA A 214 -6.75 -0.59 23.03
C ALA A 214 -6.64 0.49 24.10
N HIS A 215 -7.21 0.21 25.27
CA HIS A 215 -7.12 1.04 26.45
C HIS A 215 -7.24 0.19 27.70
N SER A 216 -6.54 0.56 28.76
CA SER A 216 -6.48 -0.21 30.02
C SER A 216 -7.83 -0.39 30.72
N GLU A 217 -8.81 0.46 30.41
CA GLU A 217 -10.17 0.44 30.98
C GLU A 217 -11.31 0.17 29.98
N TYR A 218 -10.99 -0.06 28.69
CA TYR A 218 -11.99 -0.33 27.66
C TYR A 218 -11.64 -1.61 26.89
N PRO A 219 -12.65 -2.34 26.40
CA PRO A 219 -12.40 -3.50 25.56
C PRO A 219 -11.73 -3.11 24.23
N ALA A 220 -11.10 -4.10 23.63
CA ALA A 220 -10.44 -4.00 22.34
C ALA A 220 -11.45 -3.68 21.24
N VAL A 221 -11.08 -2.76 20.36
CA VAL A 221 -11.83 -2.48 19.13
C VAL A 221 -10.99 -2.86 17.92
N LEU A 222 -11.64 -3.56 16.99
CA LEU A 222 -11.02 -4.08 15.78
C LEU A 222 -11.91 -3.76 14.58
N PHE A 223 -11.38 -3.01 13.62
CA PHE A 223 -11.95 -2.87 12.29
C PHE A 223 -11.00 -3.43 11.24
N HIS A 224 -11.55 -4.09 10.23
CA HIS A 224 -10.78 -4.62 9.11
C HIS A 224 -10.98 -3.79 7.86
N ASN A 225 -9.97 -3.78 6.99
CA ASN A 225 -10.05 -3.22 5.64
C ASN A 225 -10.50 -1.74 5.59
N ILE A 226 -10.11 -0.95 6.60
CA ILE A 226 -10.41 0.49 6.63
C ILE A 226 -9.54 1.21 5.60
N ASN A 227 -10.21 1.96 4.73
CA ASN A 227 -9.56 2.87 3.81
C ASN A 227 -9.52 4.26 4.46
N PRO A 228 -8.33 4.86 4.67
CA PRO A 228 -8.21 6.17 5.32
C PRO A 228 -8.57 7.31 4.35
N LYS A 229 -9.79 7.28 3.80
CA LYS A 229 -10.32 8.34 2.91
C LYS A 229 -10.89 9.50 3.70
N GLU A 230 -11.55 9.19 4.80
CA GLU A 230 -12.26 10.12 5.67
C GLU A 230 -11.87 9.82 7.11
N ASP A 231 -11.81 10.85 7.94
CA ASP A 231 -11.60 10.70 9.39
C ASP A 231 -12.75 9.88 10.00
N ILE A 232 -12.43 9.11 11.03
CA ILE A 232 -13.42 8.22 11.67
C ILE A 232 -13.59 8.58 13.15
N GLU A 233 -14.83 8.48 13.62
CA GLU A 233 -15.18 8.53 15.03
C GLU A 233 -15.52 7.10 15.50
N VAL A 234 -14.97 6.70 16.64
CA VAL A 234 -15.17 5.39 17.24
C VAL A 234 -15.70 5.56 18.65
N VAL A 235 -16.86 4.99 18.91
CA VAL A 235 -17.50 4.95 20.23
C VAL A 235 -17.24 3.58 20.84
N ILE A 236 -16.59 3.54 22.01
CA ILE A 236 -16.26 2.31 22.73
C ILE A 236 -17.19 2.18 23.93
N LYS A 237 -17.87 1.04 24.03
CA LYS A 237 -18.71 0.72 25.18
C LYS A 237 -17.84 0.20 26.33
N LYS A 238 -17.93 0.81 27.51
CA LYS A 238 -17.25 0.30 28.71
C LYS A 238 -17.83 -1.05 29.14
N ILE A 239 -16.95 -1.99 29.45
CA ILE A 239 -17.29 -3.28 30.04
C ILE A 239 -16.56 -3.37 31.40
N PRO A 240 -17.29 -3.58 32.52
CA PRO A 240 -16.68 -3.64 33.86
C PRO A 240 -15.55 -4.66 33.96
N ASP A 241 -14.50 -4.32 34.73
CA ASP A 241 -13.32 -5.16 35.00
C ASP A 241 -12.63 -5.73 33.76
N SER A 242 -12.81 -5.09 32.60
CA SER A 242 -12.13 -5.41 31.36
C SER A 242 -11.31 -4.22 30.88
N GLY A 243 -10.23 -4.55 30.18
CA GLY A 243 -9.41 -3.62 29.46
C GLY A 243 -8.80 -4.31 28.25
N SER A 244 -8.00 -3.57 27.50
CA SER A 244 -7.33 -4.10 26.33
C SER A 244 -5.94 -3.51 26.17
N VAL A 245 -5.09 -4.26 25.48
CA VAL A 245 -3.71 -3.87 25.20
C VAL A 245 -3.32 -4.29 23.79
N VAL A 246 -2.52 -3.46 23.12
CA VAL A 246 -1.79 -3.85 21.91
C VAL A 246 -0.32 -4.05 22.26
N ILE A 247 0.19 -5.24 21.99
CA ILE A 247 1.61 -5.57 22.15
C ILE A 247 2.27 -5.79 20.79
N ASN A 248 3.56 -5.49 20.74
CA ASN A 248 4.38 -5.67 19.56
C ASN A 248 5.58 -6.56 19.90
N LYS A 249 5.58 -7.79 19.37
CA LYS A 249 6.49 -8.88 19.69
C LYS A 249 6.32 -9.37 21.12
N PHE A 250 6.67 -8.57 22.12
CA PHE A 250 6.52 -8.88 23.54
C PHE A 250 5.82 -7.74 24.28
N GLY A 251 5.17 -8.04 25.40
CA GLY A 251 4.54 -6.99 26.21
C GLY A 251 4.10 -7.47 27.58
N GLN A 252 3.81 -6.51 28.45
CA GLN A 252 3.21 -6.74 29.76
C GLN A 252 1.70 -6.57 29.68
N ILE A 253 0.97 -7.33 30.49
CA ILE A 253 -0.48 -7.21 30.61
C ILE A 253 -0.78 -6.35 31.84
N PRO A 254 -1.63 -5.30 31.73
CA PRO A 254 -1.98 -4.47 32.87
C PRO A 254 -2.55 -5.28 34.04
N GLY A 255 -1.94 -5.10 35.22
CA GLY A 255 -2.39 -5.68 36.47
C GLY A 255 -1.81 -7.05 36.82
N ILE A 256 -0.89 -7.59 36.02
CA ILE A 256 -0.04 -8.73 36.37
C ILE A 256 1.43 -8.44 36.05
N LEU A 257 2.35 -9.08 36.76
CA LEU A 257 3.79 -9.02 36.52
C LEU A 257 4.23 -10.04 35.47
N GLY A 258 5.41 -9.82 34.88
CA GLY A 258 5.97 -10.67 33.83
C GLY A 258 5.65 -10.18 32.42
N LYS A 259 5.97 -10.99 31.40
CA LYS A 259 5.80 -10.63 29.98
C LYS A 259 5.27 -11.80 29.19
N ILE A 260 4.62 -11.50 28.08
CA ILE A 260 4.19 -12.49 27.10
C ILE A 260 4.73 -12.17 25.71
N GLU A 261 4.94 -13.20 24.90
CA GLU A 261 5.36 -13.14 23.51
C GLU A 261 4.49 -14.10 22.67
N PRO A 262 3.40 -13.60 22.05
CA PRO A 262 2.67 -14.35 21.06
C PRO A 262 3.46 -14.45 19.75
N VAL A 263 3.50 -15.65 19.17
CA VAL A 263 4.19 -15.95 17.92
C VAL A 263 3.28 -16.74 16.99
N MET A 264 3.55 -16.65 15.70
CA MET A 264 2.93 -17.52 14.70
C MET A 264 4.00 -18.42 14.09
N THR A 265 3.77 -19.72 14.16
CA THR A 265 4.68 -20.72 13.59
C THR A 265 4.59 -20.72 12.05
N PRO A 266 5.58 -21.31 11.35
CA PRO A 266 5.49 -21.53 9.90
C PRO A 266 4.25 -22.32 9.47
N ALA A 267 3.73 -23.18 10.36
CA ALA A 267 2.49 -23.94 10.15
C ALA A 267 1.22 -23.11 10.40
N LYS A 268 1.33 -21.78 10.57
CA LYS A 268 0.24 -20.84 10.89
C LYS A 268 -0.50 -21.14 12.20
N LYS A 269 0.14 -21.84 13.14
CA LYS A 269 -0.39 -22.00 14.51
C LYS A 269 0.03 -20.83 15.37
N LEU A 270 -0.86 -20.38 16.24
CA LEU A 270 -0.57 -19.33 17.23
C LEU A 270 -0.08 -19.98 18.52
N GLU A 271 1.02 -19.47 19.02
CA GLU A 271 1.74 -19.98 20.19
C GLU A 271 2.10 -18.83 21.12
N LEU A 272 2.05 -19.07 22.41
CA LEU A 272 2.32 -18.09 23.45
C LEU A 272 3.49 -18.54 24.31
N ASN A 273 4.52 -17.71 24.35
CA ASN A 273 5.57 -17.78 25.36
C ASN A 273 5.31 -16.73 26.44
N ALA A 274 5.78 -16.99 27.64
CA ALA A 274 5.63 -16.13 28.79
C ALA A 274 6.84 -16.22 29.72
N ASP A 275 7.24 -15.07 30.25
CA ASP A 275 8.36 -14.88 31.16
C ASP A 275 7.82 -14.49 32.54
N ASN A 276 8.13 -15.31 33.56
CA ASN A 276 7.64 -15.19 34.93
C ASN A 276 6.10 -15.17 35.07
N ILE A 277 5.40 -15.92 34.20
CA ILE A 277 3.94 -16.08 34.18
C ILE A 277 3.62 -17.56 33.93
N ALA A 278 2.68 -18.11 34.70
CA ALA A 278 2.07 -19.41 34.43
C ALA A 278 0.92 -19.25 33.45
N ILE A 279 0.87 -20.11 32.43
CA ILE A 279 -0.22 -20.17 31.46
C ILE A 279 -1.11 -21.37 31.83
N GLU A 280 -2.41 -21.14 32.03
CA GLU A 280 -3.41 -22.21 32.20
C GLU A 280 -3.08 -23.20 33.33
N GLY A 281 -2.66 -22.69 34.48
CA GLY A 281 -2.25 -23.53 35.62
C GLY A 281 -0.87 -24.16 35.44
N GLY A 282 -0.02 -23.59 34.58
CA GLY A 282 1.37 -24.02 34.38
C GLY A 282 1.56 -25.04 33.25
N LYS A 283 0.71 -25.01 32.21
CA LYS A 283 0.90 -25.82 31.00
C LYS A 283 2.23 -25.47 30.30
N ASP A 284 2.78 -26.46 29.60
CA ASP A 284 4.04 -26.32 28.87
C ASP A 284 4.00 -25.19 27.84
N GLN A 285 5.17 -24.58 27.64
CA GLN A 285 5.38 -23.51 26.69
C GLN A 285 6.30 -23.98 25.55
N PRO A 286 6.09 -23.54 24.30
CA PRO A 286 5.06 -22.60 23.85
C PRO A 286 3.64 -23.16 23.95
N TYR A 287 2.72 -22.36 24.51
CA TYR A 287 1.31 -22.76 24.66
C TYR A 287 0.53 -22.42 23.38
N THR A 288 -0.05 -23.44 22.73
CA THR A 288 -0.89 -23.20 21.54
C THR A 288 -2.22 -22.58 21.95
N PHE A 289 -2.64 -21.52 21.25
CA PHE A 289 -3.91 -20.85 21.50
C PHE A 289 -4.67 -20.51 20.21
N GLU A 290 -5.93 -20.14 20.37
CA GLU A 290 -6.79 -19.67 19.28
C GLU A 290 -7.27 -18.25 19.55
N LEU A 291 -7.53 -17.50 18.47
CA LEU A 291 -8.14 -16.18 18.60
C LEU A 291 -9.55 -16.30 19.17
N ASN A 292 -9.95 -15.31 19.96
CA ASN A 292 -11.26 -15.22 20.60
C ASN A 292 -11.56 -16.31 21.65
N THR A 293 -10.54 -17.07 22.06
CA THR A 293 -10.64 -18.03 23.16
C THR A 293 -9.91 -17.47 24.38
N PRO A 294 -10.54 -17.47 25.57
CA PRO A 294 -9.91 -16.98 26.79
C PRO A 294 -8.81 -17.92 27.27
N ILE A 295 -7.75 -17.34 27.85
CA ILE A 295 -6.60 -18.05 28.44
C ILE A 295 -6.32 -17.44 29.82
N ALA A 296 -6.18 -18.27 30.85
CA ALA A 296 -5.80 -17.82 32.18
C ALA A 296 -4.28 -17.64 32.29
N LEU A 297 -3.84 -16.47 32.76
CA LEU A 297 -2.45 -16.17 33.12
C LEU A 297 -2.36 -15.83 34.61
N GLU A 298 -1.32 -16.33 35.27
CA GLU A 298 -1.05 -16.07 36.68
C GLU A 298 0.41 -15.61 36.86
N ASP A 299 0.63 -14.51 37.58
CA ASP A 299 1.97 -14.03 37.91
C ASP A 299 2.54 -14.65 39.21
N ASN A 300 3.78 -14.29 39.55
CA ASN A 300 4.45 -14.79 40.75
C ASN A 300 3.87 -14.27 42.08
N GLU A 301 2.92 -13.33 42.05
CA GLU A 301 2.18 -12.87 43.22
C GLU A 301 0.81 -13.56 43.34
N GLY A 302 0.49 -14.50 42.43
CA GLY A 302 -0.79 -15.22 42.39
C GLY A 302 -1.94 -14.41 41.79
N LYS A 303 -1.66 -13.30 41.08
CA LYS A 303 -2.70 -12.51 40.42
C LYS A 303 -3.07 -13.14 39.09
N ILE A 304 -4.36 -13.43 38.92
CA ILE A 304 -4.89 -14.01 37.69
C ILE A 304 -5.48 -12.93 36.76
N ARG A 305 -5.22 -13.09 35.46
CA ARG A 305 -5.89 -12.37 34.37
C ARG A 305 -6.30 -13.36 33.30
N TYR A 306 -7.48 -13.14 32.75
CA TYR A 306 -7.94 -13.87 31.57
C TYR A 306 -7.70 -13.02 30.34
N LEU A 307 -7.02 -13.58 29.34
CA LEU A 307 -6.67 -12.92 28.10
C LEU A 307 -7.46 -13.53 26.95
N THR A 308 -7.97 -12.69 26.07
CA THR A 308 -8.58 -13.11 24.81
C THR A 308 -7.87 -12.39 23.68
N PHE A 309 -7.11 -13.14 22.86
CA PHE A 309 -6.45 -12.59 21.68
C PHE A 309 -7.48 -12.29 20.59
N ARG A 310 -7.68 -11.02 20.26
CA ARG A 310 -8.65 -10.58 19.25
C ARG A 310 -8.05 -10.50 17.85
N TYR A 311 -6.74 -10.25 17.79
CA TYR A 311 -6.02 -10.08 16.53
C TYR A 311 -4.57 -10.52 16.70
N PHE A 312 -4.01 -11.15 15.67
CA PHE A 312 -2.58 -11.36 15.54
C PHE A 312 -2.14 -11.24 14.07
N LYS A 313 -1.19 -10.36 13.76
CA LYS A 313 -0.56 -10.29 12.44
C LYS A 313 0.87 -9.76 12.50
N GLY A 314 1.78 -10.46 11.84
CA GLY A 314 3.20 -10.16 11.89
C GLY A 314 3.73 -10.35 13.31
N ARG A 315 3.76 -9.27 14.09
CA ARG A 315 4.15 -9.26 15.51
C ARG A 315 3.19 -8.47 16.39
N ILE A 316 2.10 -7.95 15.82
CA ILE A 316 1.13 -7.11 16.52
C ILE A 316 -0.01 -8.01 17.01
N ALA A 317 -0.28 -7.96 18.32
CA ALA A 317 -1.40 -8.62 18.94
C ALA A 317 -2.33 -7.60 19.62
N LEU A 318 -3.64 -7.71 19.39
CA LEU A 318 -4.66 -7.00 20.16
C LEU A 318 -5.30 -7.99 21.13
N ILE A 319 -5.32 -7.63 22.40
CA ILE A 319 -5.66 -8.53 23.50
C ILE A 319 -6.68 -7.84 24.39
N ASP A 320 -7.82 -8.47 24.61
CA ASP A 320 -8.70 -8.16 25.74
C ASP A 320 -8.15 -8.84 26.99
N PHE A 321 -8.20 -8.16 28.13
CA PHE A 321 -7.90 -8.75 29.43
C PHE A 321 -9.00 -8.42 30.44
N CYS A 322 -9.31 -9.36 31.34
CA CYS A 322 -10.24 -9.13 32.44
C CYS A 322 -9.79 -9.84 33.72
N LYS A 323 -10.34 -9.41 34.86
CA LYS A 323 -10.08 -10.05 36.16
C LYS A 323 -10.81 -11.38 36.29
N ASN A 324 -12.06 -11.43 35.84
CA ASN A 324 -12.94 -12.60 35.93
C ASN A 324 -13.54 -12.88 34.55
N ILE A 325 -13.74 -14.15 34.22
CA ILE A 325 -14.59 -14.55 33.09
C ILE A 325 -16.03 -14.26 33.51
N SER A 326 -16.70 -13.32 32.83
CA SER A 326 -18.17 -13.26 32.91
C SER A 326 -18.68 -14.47 32.13
N LEU A 327 -19.21 -15.48 32.82
CA LEU A 327 -19.87 -16.64 32.22
C LEU A 327 -21.10 -16.21 31.41
#